data_AF-A0A435IR81-F1
#
_entry.id   AF-A0A435IR81-F1
#
_cell.length_a   1.000
_cell.length_b   1.000
_cell.length_c   1.000
_cell.angle_alpha   90.00
_cell.angle_beta   90.00
_cell.angle_gamma   90.00
#
_symmetry.space_group_name_H-M   'P 1'
#
loop_
_entity.id
_entity.type
_entity.pdbx_description
1 polymer ?
#
loop_
_entity_poly.entity_id
_entity_poly.type
_entity_poly.pdbx_seq_one_letter_code
_entity_poly.pdbx_strand_id
1 'polypeptide(L)'
;MRMAQSGLSAADVVNSFKPGDLARIFGFLGEERHAGRIARMIEARREKRPFERTLELADAIETHIGRAPKDKIHPATRVFQALRIFVNDELGELAKALFAAERALKPGGRLAVVTFHSLEDRIVKRFIADRADVATGSRHLPEAHARTATFRKAGGGVTAGDAEVAANPRARSARLRAAVRTQAPARGSDFSIFGLPKLPGIDRPGER
;
A
#
# COMPACT_ATOMS: atom_id res chain seq x y z
N MET A 1 4.98 -11.29 -10.56
CA MET A 1 3.98 -10.39 -9.93
C MET A 1 4.13 -8.94 -10.41
N ARG A 2 4.75 -8.71 -11.57
CA ARG A 2 4.84 -7.37 -12.17
C ARG A 2 3.54 -7.09 -12.92
N MET A 3 3.01 -5.88 -12.79
CA MET A 3 1.91 -5.36 -13.60
C MET A 3 2.44 -4.77 -14.92
N ALA A 4 3.67 -4.23 -14.88
CA ALA A 4 4.42 -3.88 -16.08
C ALA A 4 5.14 -5.10 -16.69
N GLN A 5 5.59 -4.97 -17.94
CA GLN A 5 6.35 -6.00 -18.65
C GLN A 5 7.86 -5.99 -18.31
N SER A 6 8.32 -5.02 -17.51
CA SER A 6 9.74 -4.82 -17.15
C SER A 6 9.90 -4.54 -15.65
N GLY A 7 11.16 -4.49 -15.19
CA GLY A 7 11.51 -4.16 -13.80
C GLY A 7 11.76 -5.39 -12.92
N LEU A 8 12.01 -5.15 -11.64
CA LEU A 8 12.32 -6.18 -10.64
C LEU A 8 11.15 -7.17 -10.50
N SER A 9 11.41 -8.47 -10.55
CA SER A 9 10.39 -9.50 -10.33
C SER A 9 10.30 -9.91 -8.85
N ALA A 10 9.20 -10.55 -8.46
CA ALA A 10 9.07 -11.11 -7.12
C ALA A 10 10.11 -12.22 -6.84
N ALA A 11 10.51 -12.96 -7.88
CA ALA A 11 11.57 -13.95 -7.79
C ALA A 11 12.92 -13.28 -7.49
N ASP A 12 13.21 -12.16 -8.16
CA ASP A 12 14.43 -11.39 -7.90
C ASP A 12 14.46 -10.90 -6.45
N VAL A 13 13.35 -10.37 -5.94
CA VAL A 13 13.24 -9.91 -4.54
C VAL A 13 13.56 -11.05 -3.57
N VAL A 14 12.82 -12.17 -3.64
CA VAL A 14 13.00 -13.27 -2.68
C VAL A 14 14.35 -13.95 -2.80
N ASN A 15 14.96 -13.97 -3.99
CA ASN A 15 16.24 -14.63 -4.22
C ASN A 15 17.47 -13.73 -3.96
N SER A 16 17.33 -12.40 -3.92
CA SER A 16 18.49 -11.49 -3.80
C SER A 16 18.47 -10.56 -2.58
N PHE A 17 17.32 -10.24 -2.00
CA PHE A 17 17.25 -9.25 -0.92
C PHE A 17 17.78 -9.84 0.40
N LYS A 18 18.37 -8.99 1.26
CA LYS A 18 18.80 -9.38 2.60
C LYS A 18 17.57 -9.80 3.45
N PRO A 19 17.71 -10.70 4.43
CA PRO A 19 16.59 -11.11 5.28
C PRO A 19 15.95 -9.94 6.02
N GLY A 20 16.74 -8.97 6.46
CA GLY A 20 16.24 -7.77 7.11
C GLY A 20 15.35 -6.94 6.18
N ASP A 21 15.69 -6.87 4.89
CA ASP A 21 14.89 -6.20 3.86
C ASP A 21 13.58 -6.94 3.60
N LEU A 22 13.66 -8.26 3.39
CA LEU A 22 12.48 -9.10 3.23
C LEU A 22 11.53 -8.99 4.44
N ALA A 23 12.08 -9.02 5.66
CA ALA A 23 11.30 -8.88 6.88
C ALA A 23 10.60 -7.51 6.95
N ARG A 24 11.27 -6.41 6.56
CA ARG A 24 10.65 -5.08 6.49
C ARG A 24 9.52 -5.03 5.46
N ILE A 25 9.76 -5.58 4.26
CA ILE A 25 8.76 -5.65 3.18
C ILE A 25 7.52 -6.41 3.66
N PHE A 26 7.69 -7.65 4.16
CA PHE A 26 6.57 -8.48 4.59
C PHE A 26 5.84 -7.92 5.81
N GLY A 27 6.61 -7.42 6.79
CA GLY A 27 6.05 -6.87 8.02
C GLY A 27 5.23 -5.60 7.78
N PHE A 28 5.72 -4.68 6.95
CA PHE A 28 5.02 -3.43 6.70
C PHE A 28 3.94 -3.56 5.62
N LEU A 29 4.28 -4.08 4.43
CA LEU A 29 3.36 -4.10 3.30
C LEU A 29 2.34 -5.24 3.37
N GLY A 30 2.70 -6.35 4.00
CA GLY A 30 1.82 -7.50 4.20
C GLY A 30 1.14 -7.54 5.56
N GLU A 31 1.54 -6.69 6.51
CA GLU A 31 1.14 -6.79 7.92
C GLU A 31 1.38 -8.23 8.47
N GLU A 32 2.49 -8.87 8.03
CA GLU A 32 2.85 -10.26 8.34
C GLU A 32 3.56 -10.39 9.71
N ARG A 33 2.97 -11.14 10.64
CA ARG A 33 3.46 -11.28 12.01
C ARG A 33 4.74 -12.12 12.09
N HIS A 34 4.90 -13.07 11.19
CA HIS A 34 6.06 -13.96 11.13
C HIS A 34 7.11 -13.50 10.11
N ALA A 35 7.08 -12.22 9.71
CA ALA A 35 7.93 -11.67 8.64
C ALA A 35 9.42 -12.02 8.81
N GLY A 36 9.98 -11.86 10.01
CA GLY A 36 11.39 -12.20 10.29
C GLY A 36 11.70 -13.70 10.27
N ARG A 37 10.74 -14.57 10.61
CA ARG A 37 10.91 -16.03 10.49
C ARG A 37 10.86 -16.46 9.03
N ILE A 38 9.89 -15.94 8.28
CA ILE A 38 9.71 -16.21 6.85
C ILE A 38 10.94 -15.73 6.06
N ALA A 39 11.45 -14.52 6.34
CA ALA A 39 12.62 -13.98 5.65
C ALA A 39 13.88 -14.84 5.83
N ARG A 40 14.16 -15.32 7.05
CA ARG A 40 15.28 -16.23 7.34
C ARG A 40 15.08 -17.60 6.69
N MET A 41 13.85 -18.11 6.68
CA MET A 41 13.54 -19.35 5.97
C MET A 41 13.80 -19.22 4.47
N ILE A 42 13.37 -18.11 3.85
CA ILE A 42 13.59 -17.84 2.43
C ILE A 42 15.09 -17.81 2.12
N GLU A 43 15.91 -17.14 2.94
CA GLU A 43 17.36 -17.10 2.77
C GLU A 43 17.99 -18.51 2.84
N ALA A 44 17.73 -19.27 3.91
CA ALA A 44 18.28 -20.60 4.06
C ALA A 44 17.80 -21.57 2.95
N ARG A 45 16.57 -21.40 2.46
CA ARG A 45 16.01 -22.22 1.39
C ARG A 45 16.63 -21.86 0.04
N ARG A 46 16.78 -20.58 -0.29
CA ARG A 46 17.28 -20.15 -1.62
C ARG A 46 18.73 -20.54 -1.87
N GLU A 47 19.55 -20.65 -0.81
CA GLU A 47 20.93 -21.16 -0.90
C GLU A 47 20.99 -22.58 -1.48
N LYS A 48 19.98 -23.41 -1.19
CA LYS A 48 19.90 -24.78 -1.70
C LYS A 48 19.33 -24.84 -3.11
N ARG A 49 18.33 -23.99 -3.40
CA ARG A 49 17.71 -23.89 -4.73
C ARG A 49 16.93 -22.56 -4.84
N PRO A 50 17.05 -21.77 -5.91
CA PRO A 50 16.26 -20.55 -6.03
C PRO A 50 14.75 -20.82 -6.04
N PHE A 51 13.95 -19.81 -5.68
CA PHE A 51 12.50 -19.83 -5.88
C PHE A 51 12.18 -19.36 -7.30
N GLU A 52 11.55 -20.22 -8.10
CA GLU A 52 11.20 -19.90 -9.50
C GLU A 52 9.69 -19.83 -9.69
N ARG A 53 8.93 -20.57 -8.89
CA ARG A 53 7.46 -20.65 -9.00
C ARG A 53 6.77 -20.22 -7.71
N THR A 54 5.55 -19.74 -7.87
CA THR A 54 4.71 -19.26 -6.75
C THR A 54 4.40 -20.36 -5.75
N LEU A 55 4.07 -21.57 -6.23
CA LEU A 55 3.79 -22.72 -5.37
C LEU A 55 4.98 -23.07 -4.48
N GLU A 56 6.21 -23.01 -5.00
CA GLU A 56 7.41 -23.32 -4.22
C GLU A 56 7.57 -22.39 -3.02
N LEU A 57 7.25 -21.10 -3.19
CA LEU A 57 7.28 -20.13 -2.09
C LEU A 57 6.11 -20.35 -1.12
N ALA A 58 4.90 -20.58 -1.64
CA ALA A 58 3.71 -20.80 -0.83
C ALA A 58 3.85 -22.04 0.06
N ASP A 59 4.29 -23.16 -0.51
CA ASP A 59 4.47 -24.44 0.17
C ASP A 59 5.57 -24.34 1.24
N ALA A 60 6.67 -23.62 0.94
CA ALA A 60 7.75 -23.38 1.90
C ALA A 60 7.28 -22.55 3.10
N ILE A 61 6.46 -21.52 2.87
CA ILE A 61 5.88 -20.70 3.95
C ILE A 61 4.89 -21.53 4.77
N GLU A 62 3.99 -22.28 4.13
CA GLU A 62 3.01 -23.12 4.82
C GLU A 62 3.69 -24.21 5.65
N THR A 63 4.71 -24.88 5.11
CA THR A 63 5.50 -25.88 5.83
C THR A 63 6.20 -25.28 7.06
N HIS A 64 6.70 -24.05 6.94
CA HIS A 64 7.49 -23.42 8.01
C HIS A 64 6.66 -22.78 9.12
N ILE A 65 5.51 -22.17 8.77
CA ILE A 65 4.64 -21.46 9.71
C ILE A 65 3.50 -22.34 10.20
N GLY A 66 3.09 -23.31 9.40
CA GLY A 66 1.88 -24.09 9.60
C GLY A 66 0.62 -23.30 9.21
N ARG A 67 -0.49 -24.03 9.12
CA ARG A 67 -1.83 -23.48 8.91
C ARG A 67 -2.74 -23.97 10.02
N ALA A 68 -3.27 -23.05 10.83
CA ALA A 68 -4.22 -23.42 11.86
C ALA A 68 -5.61 -23.62 11.25
N PRO A 69 -6.44 -24.55 11.78
CA PRO A 69 -7.82 -24.75 11.29
C PRO A 69 -8.70 -23.50 11.35
N LYS A 70 -8.36 -22.53 12.21
CA LYS A 70 -9.09 -21.27 12.39
C LYS A 70 -8.62 -20.17 11.42
N ASP A 71 -7.58 -20.40 10.63
CA ASP A 71 -7.02 -19.38 9.74
C ASP A 71 -7.93 -19.16 8.53
N LYS A 72 -8.46 -17.93 8.42
CA LYS A 72 -9.35 -17.52 7.32
C LYS A 72 -8.64 -17.34 5.98
N ILE A 73 -7.31 -17.19 6.00
CA ILE A 73 -6.48 -16.96 4.82
C ILE A 73 -5.30 -17.91 4.85
N HIS A 74 -4.76 -18.25 3.68
CA HIS A 74 -3.55 -19.05 3.57
C HIS A 74 -2.35 -18.30 4.19
N PRO A 75 -1.43 -18.97 4.91
CA PRO A 75 -0.25 -18.34 5.52
C PRO A 75 0.61 -17.49 4.57
N ALA A 76 0.68 -17.84 3.28
CA ALA A 76 1.46 -17.11 2.29
C ALA A 76 0.78 -15.82 1.79
N THR A 77 -0.54 -15.65 2.01
CA THR A 77 -1.34 -14.56 1.40
C THR A 77 -0.74 -13.18 1.63
N ARG A 78 -0.32 -12.89 2.87
CA ARG A 78 0.25 -11.60 3.26
C ARG A 78 1.63 -11.37 2.66
N VAL A 79 2.44 -12.42 2.51
CA VAL A 79 3.75 -12.36 1.86
C VAL A 79 3.58 -12.06 0.37
N PHE A 80 2.65 -12.74 -0.31
CA PHE A 80 2.35 -12.47 -1.71
C PHE A 80 1.79 -11.06 -1.90
N GLN A 81 0.91 -10.59 -1.01
CA GLN A 81 0.45 -9.20 -1.02
C GLN A 81 1.62 -8.22 -0.88
N ALA A 82 2.50 -8.42 0.10
CA ALA A 82 3.67 -7.56 0.31
C ALA A 82 4.58 -7.50 -0.92
N LEU A 83 4.88 -8.66 -1.52
CA LEU A 83 5.68 -8.76 -2.73
C LEU A 83 5.02 -8.02 -3.91
N ARG A 84 3.70 -8.17 -4.09
CA ARG A 84 2.96 -7.47 -5.14
C ARG A 84 3.06 -5.95 -4.97
N ILE A 85 2.77 -5.48 -3.76
CA ILE A 85 2.81 -4.06 -3.42
C ILE A 85 4.22 -3.49 -3.64
N PHE A 86 5.25 -4.22 -3.19
CA PHE A 86 6.64 -3.79 -3.31
C PHE A 86 7.11 -3.73 -4.77
N VAL A 87 6.91 -4.81 -5.53
CA VAL A 87 7.37 -4.95 -6.92
C VAL A 87 6.77 -3.89 -7.84
N ASN A 88 5.56 -3.43 -7.55
CA ASN A 88 4.85 -2.47 -8.40
C ASN A 88 4.83 -1.04 -7.82
N ASP A 89 5.57 -0.75 -6.76
CA ASP A 89 5.51 0.53 -6.02
C ASP A 89 4.06 0.99 -5.77
N GLU A 90 3.13 0.06 -5.44
CA GLU A 90 1.67 0.34 -5.51
C GLU A 90 1.28 1.54 -4.63
N LEU A 91 1.89 1.65 -3.44
CA LEU A 91 1.62 2.76 -2.51
C LEU A 91 2.23 4.09 -2.98
N GLY A 92 3.42 4.05 -3.58
CA GLY A 92 4.08 5.23 -4.14
C GLY A 92 3.34 5.75 -5.37
N GLU A 93 2.93 4.87 -6.26
CA GLU A 93 2.10 5.20 -7.44
C GLU A 93 0.73 5.74 -7.03
N LEU A 94 0.07 5.14 -6.03
CA LEU A 94 -1.18 5.68 -5.48
C LEU A 94 -0.98 7.12 -4.95
N ALA A 95 0.08 7.37 -4.19
CA ALA A 95 0.39 8.71 -3.68
C ALA A 95 0.64 9.72 -4.82
N LYS A 96 1.44 9.35 -5.82
CA LYS A 96 1.70 10.17 -7.02
C LYS A 96 0.41 10.48 -7.77
N ALA A 97 -0.45 9.47 -7.96
CA ALA A 97 -1.73 9.60 -8.64
C ALA A 97 -2.69 10.54 -7.90
N LEU A 98 -2.75 10.49 -6.56
CA LEU A 98 -3.58 11.39 -5.76
C LEU A 98 -3.14 12.86 -5.91
N PHE A 99 -1.82 13.13 -5.89
CA PHE A 99 -1.31 14.48 -6.15
C PHE A 99 -1.57 14.93 -7.60
N ALA A 100 -1.44 14.03 -8.58
CA ALA A 100 -1.76 14.34 -9.96
C ALA A 100 -3.25 14.66 -10.14
N ALA A 101 -4.14 13.91 -9.49
CA ALA A 101 -5.57 14.15 -9.52
C ALA A 101 -5.94 15.53 -8.93
N GLU A 102 -5.28 15.97 -7.86
CA GLU A 102 -5.47 17.32 -7.30
C GLU A 102 -5.15 18.43 -8.31
N ARG A 103 -4.10 18.24 -9.10
CA ARG A 103 -3.68 19.19 -10.16
C ARG A 103 -4.61 19.14 -11.37
N ALA A 104 -5.11 17.97 -11.73
CA ALA A 104 -5.90 17.78 -12.94
C ALA A 104 -7.39 18.14 -12.78
N LEU A 105 -7.96 17.94 -11.58
CA LEU A 105 -9.37 18.20 -11.33
C LEU A 105 -9.69 19.70 -11.34
N LYS A 106 -10.70 20.07 -12.14
CA LYS A 106 -11.32 21.40 -12.11
C LYS A 106 -12.15 21.57 -10.82
N PRO A 107 -12.43 22.82 -10.39
CA PRO A 107 -13.36 23.07 -9.30
C PRO A 107 -14.70 22.36 -9.49
N GLY A 108 -15.23 21.75 -8.42
CA GLY A 108 -16.42 20.89 -8.49
C GLY A 108 -16.17 19.47 -9.00
N GLY A 109 -14.98 19.19 -9.55
CA GLY A 109 -14.57 17.85 -9.98
C GLY A 109 -14.54 16.85 -8.82
N ARG A 110 -14.79 15.58 -9.11
CA ARG A 110 -14.91 14.53 -8.10
C ARG A 110 -13.73 13.57 -8.18
N LEU A 111 -13.07 13.36 -7.05
CA LEU A 111 -12.14 12.26 -6.84
C LEU A 111 -12.92 11.10 -6.21
N ALA A 112 -12.86 9.93 -6.84
CA ALA A 112 -13.42 8.68 -6.31
C ALA A 112 -12.35 7.60 -6.39
N VAL A 113 -11.99 7.01 -5.26
CA VAL A 113 -10.92 6.00 -5.17
C VAL A 113 -11.46 4.77 -4.48
N VAL A 114 -11.32 3.61 -5.14
CA VAL A 114 -11.66 2.30 -4.59
C VAL A 114 -10.36 1.60 -4.20
N THR A 115 -10.23 1.25 -2.92
CA THR A 115 -9.07 0.55 -2.36
C THR A 115 -9.46 -0.85 -1.93
N PHE A 116 -8.55 -1.82 -2.02
CA PHE A 116 -8.82 -3.22 -1.70
C PHE A 116 -8.10 -3.71 -0.45
N HIS A 117 -7.23 -2.89 0.15
CA HIS A 117 -6.61 -3.22 1.43
C HIS A 117 -6.35 -2.00 2.33
N SER A 118 -6.02 -2.30 3.58
CA SER A 118 -5.87 -1.35 4.69
C SER A 118 -4.86 -0.22 4.40
N LEU A 119 -3.69 -0.57 3.83
CA LEU A 119 -2.63 0.39 3.51
C LEU A 119 -3.05 1.43 2.47
N GLU A 120 -3.65 1.00 1.36
CA GLU A 120 -4.20 1.90 0.34
C GLU A 120 -5.28 2.83 0.93
N ASP A 121 -6.26 2.26 1.64
CA ASP A 121 -7.35 3.04 2.25
C ASP A 121 -6.81 4.11 3.21
N ARG A 122 -5.75 3.78 3.95
CA ARG A 122 -5.07 4.69 4.86
C ARG A 122 -4.42 5.85 4.12
N ILE A 123 -3.77 5.62 2.98
CA ILE A 123 -3.17 6.64 2.13
C ILE A 123 -4.26 7.60 1.61
N VAL A 124 -5.33 7.05 1.03
CA VAL A 124 -6.44 7.85 0.49
C VAL A 124 -7.11 8.66 1.61
N LYS A 125 -7.35 8.03 2.76
CA LYS A 125 -7.94 8.71 3.93
C LYS A 125 -7.06 9.86 4.41
N ARG A 126 -5.74 9.65 4.54
CA ARG A 126 -4.78 10.68 4.97
C ARG A 126 -4.72 11.83 3.97
N PHE A 127 -4.66 11.53 2.68
CA PHE A 127 -4.70 12.54 1.62
C PHE A 127 -5.94 13.43 1.70
N ILE A 128 -7.12 12.80 1.70
CA ILE A 128 -8.39 13.55 1.74
C ILE A 128 -8.50 14.35 3.04
N ALA A 129 -8.00 13.82 4.17
CA ALA A 129 -8.00 14.54 5.44
C ALA A 129 -7.08 15.77 5.39
N ASP A 130 -5.84 15.62 4.94
CA ASP A 130 -4.88 16.73 4.82
C ASP A 130 -5.37 17.81 3.85
N ARG A 131 -5.94 17.43 2.70
CA ARG A 131 -6.43 18.37 1.70
C ARG A 131 -7.77 19.03 2.05
N ALA A 132 -8.54 18.40 2.93
CA ALA A 132 -9.74 19.01 3.50
C ALA A 132 -9.46 19.84 4.75
N ASP A 133 -8.25 19.75 5.31
CA ASP A 133 -7.87 20.52 6.48
C ASP A 133 -7.71 22.00 6.12
N VAL A 134 -8.29 22.83 6.96
CA VAL A 134 -8.14 24.29 6.93
C VAL A 134 -7.34 24.64 8.17
N ALA A 135 -6.11 25.10 8.00
CA ALA A 135 -5.35 25.58 9.15
C ALA A 135 -6.03 26.86 9.65
N THR A 136 -6.77 26.76 10.74
CA THR A 136 -7.19 27.92 11.53
C THR A 136 -5.99 28.31 12.37
N GLY A 137 -5.35 29.42 12.02
CA GLY A 137 -4.24 29.97 12.80
C GLY A 137 -4.62 30.08 14.27
N SER A 138 -3.77 29.56 15.16
CA SER A 138 -3.91 29.84 16.59
C SER A 138 -3.70 31.33 16.81
N ARG A 139 -4.58 31.97 17.59
CA ARG A 139 -4.51 33.41 17.93
C ARG A 139 -3.21 33.83 18.65
N HIS A 140 -2.34 32.87 18.95
CA HIS A 140 -1.12 33.04 19.77
C HIS A 140 0.17 32.58 19.07
N LEU A 141 0.14 32.26 17.78
CA LEU A 141 1.33 31.86 17.02
C LEU A 141 1.54 32.79 15.81
N PRO A 142 2.79 33.10 15.41
CA PRO A 142 3.09 33.88 14.20
C PRO A 142 2.38 33.25 13.00
N GLU A 143 1.88 34.08 12.07
CA GLU A 143 1.07 33.69 10.90
C GLU A 143 1.45 32.32 10.33
N ALA A 144 0.76 31.28 10.77
CA ALA A 144 0.81 30.01 10.08
C ALA A 144 0.12 30.25 8.75
N HIS A 145 0.88 30.21 7.65
CA HIS A 145 0.33 30.29 6.28
C HIS A 145 -0.98 29.49 6.22
N ALA A 146 -2.09 30.21 6.06
CA ALA A 146 -3.42 29.61 6.12
C ALA A 146 -3.52 28.53 5.04
N ARG A 147 -3.56 27.27 5.45
CA ARG A 147 -3.74 26.14 4.51
C ARG A 147 -5.17 26.19 4.01
N THR A 148 -5.37 26.58 2.76
CA THR A 148 -6.69 26.58 2.12
C THR A 148 -7.06 25.17 1.66
N ALA A 149 -8.21 24.65 2.08
CA ALA A 149 -8.67 23.32 1.67
C ALA A 149 -8.81 23.21 0.15
N THR A 150 -8.14 22.22 -0.44
CA THR A 150 -8.23 21.92 -1.89
C THR A 150 -9.30 20.89 -2.21
N PHE A 151 -9.77 20.16 -1.20
CA PHE A 151 -10.88 19.21 -1.31
C PHE A 151 -11.90 19.39 -0.18
N ARG A 152 -13.16 19.05 -0.45
CA ARG A 152 -14.21 18.83 0.53
C ARG A 152 -14.54 17.35 0.58
N LYS A 153 -14.59 16.76 1.78
CA LYS A 153 -15.00 15.35 1.96
C LYS A 153 -16.41 15.11 1.42
N ALA A 154 -16.60 14.04 0.65
CA ALA A 154 -17.91 13.62 0.16
C ALA A 154 -18.35 12.35 0.88
N GLY A 155 -18.86 12.51 2.10
CA GLY A 155 -19.35 11.39 2.92
C GLY A 155 -18.24 10.57 3.59
N GLY A 156 -18.64 9.40 4.09
CA GLY A 156 -17.76 8.40 4.69
C GLY A 156 -17.18 7.41 3.66
N GLY A 157 -16.39 6.46 4.14
CA GLY A 157 -15.95 5.35 3.29
C GLY A 157 -17.07 4.33 3.10
N VAL A 158 -17.40 3.99 1.86
CA VAL A 158 -18.46 3.04 1.49
C VAL A 158 -17.86 1.65 1.26
N THR A 159 -18.53 0.60 1.71
CA THR A 159 -18.14 -0.81 1.51
C THR A 159 -19.17 -1.54 0.66
N ALA A 160 -18.76 -2.61 -0.01
CA ALA A 160 -19.68 -3.48 -0.74
C ALA A 160 -20.74 -4.08 0.20
N GLY A 161 -21.98 -4.19 -0.29
CA GLY A 161 -23.07 -4.87 0.42
C GLY A 161 -23.04 -6.38 0.21
N ASP A 162 -23.81 -7.13 1.01
CA ASP A 162 -23.77 -8.61 0.99
C ASP A 162 -24.13 -9.20 -0.38
N ALA A 163 -25.11 -8.62 -1.08
CA ALA A 163 -25.49 -9.05 -2.43
C ALA A 163 -24.35 -8.85 -3.45
N GLU A 164 -23.61 -7.74 -3.36
CA GLU A 164 -22.46 -7.48 -4.22
C GLU A 164 -21.31 -8.44 -3.91
N VAL A 165 -21.04 -8.71 -2.63
CA VAL A 165 -20.00 -9.65 -2.21
C VAL A 165 -20.32 -11.08 -2.63
N ALA A 166 -21.60 -11.48 -2.62
CA ALA A 166 -22.04 -12.78 -3.11
C ALA A 166 -21.82 -12.93 -4.62
N ALA A 167 -22.15 -11.89 -5.40
CA ALA A 167 -21.96 -11.88 -6.86
C ALA A 167 -20.48 -11.69 -7.27
N ASN A 168 -19.71 -10.95 -6.47
CA ASN A 168 -18.31 -10.63 -6.71
C ASN A 168 -17.49 -10.75 -5.42
N PRO A 169 -16.92 -11.93 -5.12
CA PRO A 169 -16.12 -12.14 -3.91
C PRO A 169 -14.92 -11.19 -3.77
N ARG A 170 -14.41 -10.61 -4.87
CA ARG A 170 -13.31 -9.63 -4.85
C ARG A 170 -13.74 -8.28 -4.26
N ALA A 171 -15.04 -7.97 -4.25
CA ALA A 171 -15.59 -6.74 -3.67
C ALA A 171 -15.59 -6.76 -2.14
N ARG A 172 -15.40 -7.91 -1.49
CA ARG A 172 -15.43 -8.08 -0.03
C ARG A 172 -14.54 -7.08 0.72
N SER A 173 -13.38 -6.75 0.16
CA SER A 173 -12.40 -5.85 0.78
C SER A 173 -12.38 -4.46 0.13
N ALA A 174 -13.28 -4.19 -0.81
CA ALA A 174 -13.36 -2.92 -1.50
C ALA A 174 -13.89 -1.83 -0.56
N ARG A 175 -13.23 -0.67 -0.58
CA ARG A 175 -13.65 0.53 0.12
C ARG A 175 -13.55 1.74 -0.79
N LEU A 176 -14.67 2.42 -1.01
CA LEU A 176 -14.75 3.64 -1.80
C LEU A 176 -14.62 4.86 -0.89
N ARG A 177 -13.78 5.81 -1.28
CA ARG A 177 -13.73 7.17 -0.70
C ARG A 177 -13.88 8.21 -1.79
N ALA A 178 -14.59 9.29 -1.47
CA ALA A 178 -14.79 10.39 -2.40
C ALA A 178 -14.53 11.77 -1.78
N ALA A 179 -14.11 12.70 -2.64
CA ALA A 179 -13.93 14.10 -2.31
C ALA A 179 -14.24 14.99 -3.52
N VAL A 180 -14.64 16.24 -3.26
CA VAL A 180 -14.97 17.23 -4.29
C VAL A 180 -13.91 18.34 -4.28
N ARG A 181 -13.35 18.65 -5.44
CA ARG A 181 -12.34 19.68 -5.63
C ARG A 181 -12.91 21.08 -5.37
N THR A 182 -12.20 21.88 -4.59
CA THR A 182 -12.56 23.29 -4.32
C THR A 182 -11.97 24.24 -5.38
N GLN A 183 -12.13 25.55 -5.17
CA GLN A 183 -11.53 26.59 -6.00
C GLN A 183 -10.05 26.87 -5.67
N ALA A 184 -9.55 26.43 -4.51
CA ALA A 184 -8.18 26.71 -4.07
C ALA A 184 -7.17 26.06 -5.02
N PRO A 185 -5.98 26.63 -5.28
CA PRO A 185 -4.95 26.00 -6.12
C PRO A 185 -4.42 24.70 -5.50
N ALA A 186 -3.90 23.79 -6.32
CA ALA A 186 -3.31 22.53 -5.84
C ALA A 186 -2.11 22.80 -4.91
N ARG A 187 -1.99 22.03 -3.81
CA ARG A 187 -0.84 22.12 -2.90
C ARG A 187 0.35 21.30 -3.41
N GLY A 188 1.53 21.52 -2.83
CA GLY A 188 2.74 20.75 -3.12
C GLY A 188 2.59 19.24 -2.81
N SER A 189 3.40 18.43 -3.50
CA SER A 189 3.43 16.97 -3.33
C SER A 189 4.31 16.55 -2.15
N ASP A 190 3.81 16.76 -0.94
CA ASP A 190 4.47 16.33 0.30
C ASP A 190 4.11 14.87 0.62
N PHE A 191 5.03 13.94 0.32
CA PHE A 191 4.83 12.52 0.61
C PHE A 191 4.84 12.17 2.11
N SER A 192 5.32 13.07 2.98
CA SER A 192 5.39 12.81 4.42
C SER A 192 4.01 12.62 5.05
N ILE A 193 2.96 13.21 4.46
CA ILE A 193 1.57 13.07 4.90
C ILE A 193 1.09 11.61 4.93
N PHE A 194 1.72 10.74 4.15
CA PHE A 194 1.36 9.33 4.06
C PHE A 194 2.03 8.47 5.12
N GLY A 195 3.12 8.92 5.74
CA GLY A 195 3.90 8.13 6.70
C GLY A 195 4.35 6.78 6.13
N LEU A 196 4.74 6.76 4.84
CA LEU A 196 5.30 5.57 4.21
C LEU A 196 6.70 5.30 4.76
N PRO A 197 7.04 4.06 5.09
CA PRO A 197 8.36 3.71 5.60
C PRO A 197 9.38 3.79 4.47
N LYS A 198 10.63 3.97 4.88
CA LYS A 198 11.76 3.75 3.98
C LYS A 198 11.95 2.25 3.80
N LEU A 199 11.51 1.75 2.66
CA LEU A 199 11.79 0.39 2.20
C LEU A 199 13.08 0.37 1.37
N PRO A 200 13.75 -0.79 1.23
CA PRO A 200 14.86 -0.95 0.29
C PRO A 200 14.45 -0.50 -1.12
N GLY A 201 15.36 0.16 -1.83
CA GLY A 201 15.12 0.64 -3.18
C GLY A 201 14.94 -0.53 -4.15
N ILE A 202 14.00 -0.39 -5.10
CA ILE A 202 13.79 -1.36 -6.18
C ILE A 202 15.04 -1.48 -7.07
N ASP A 203 15.84 -0.41 -7.15
CA ASP A 203 17.05 -0.31 -8.00
C ASP A 203 18.35 -0.78 -7.32
N ARG A 204 18.31 -1.18 -6.04
CA ARG A 204 19.52 -1.62 -5.30
C ARG A 204 19.34 -2.99 -4.66
N PRO A 205 19.55 -4.08 -5.41
CA PRO A 205 19.69 -5.40 -4.81
C PRO A 205 21.00 -5.42 -3.98
N GLY A 206 20.86 -5.35 -2.65
CA GLY A 206 21.91 -5.72 -1.70
C GLY A 206 23.25 -4.99 -1.84
N GLU A 207 23.29 -3.67 -1.56
CA GLU A 207 24.57 -3.06 -1.18
C GLU A 207 25.10 -3.82 0.05
N ARG A 208 26.28 -4.44 -0.14
CA ARG A 208 26.95 -5.36 0.78
C ARG A 208 27.13 -4.73 2.15
#